data_AF-A0A378N572-F1
#
_entry.id   AF-A0A378N572-F1
#
_cell.length_a   1.000
_cell.length_b   1.000
_cell.length_c   1.000
_cell.angle_alpha   90.00
_cell.angle_beta   90.00
_cell.angle_gamma   90.00
#
_symmetry.space_group_name_H-M   'P 1'
#
loop_
_entity.id
_entity.type
_entity.pdbx_description
1 polymer ?
#
loop_
_entity_poly.entity_id
_entity_poly.type
_entity_poly.pdbx_seq_one_letter_code
_entity_poly.pdbx_strand_id
1 'polypeptide(L)' 'MTLDILYQDNSLIAINKPAGVLVHRSWLDKHETVFAMQTLRDQIGQHVFPIHRLDRPTSGVLLFCSQQRNRPNNERAV' A
#
# COMPACT_ATOMS: atom_id res chain seq x y z
N MET A 1 -12.34 -5.24 -2.35
CA MET A 1 -12.46 -4.53 -1.07
C MET A 1 -11.87 -3.13 -1.24
N THR A 2 -12.45 -2.12 -0.62
CA THR A 2 -11.89 -0.75 -0.55
C THR A 2 -11.26 -0.57 0.83
N LEU A 3 -10.04 -0.02 0.87
CA LEU A 3 -9.36 0.32 2.13
C LEU A 3 -9.68 1.76 2.50
N ASP A 4 -9.93 1.97 3.79
CA ASP A 4 -10.17 3.29 4.36
C ASP A 4 -8.84 4.04 4.51
N ILE A 5 -8.69 5.14 3.76
CA ILE A 5 -7.49 5.98 3.76
C ILE A 5 -7.71 7.09 4.80
N LEU A 6 -6.92 7.05 5.88
CA LEU A 6 -6.96 8.02 6.96
C LEU A 6 -6.14 9.28 6.65
N TYR A 7 -5.09 9.11 5.86
CA TYR A 7 -4.17 10.18 5.47
C TYR A 7 -3.46 9.85 4.16
N GLN A 8 -3.24 10.86 3.32
CA GLN A 8 -2.45 10.72 2.10
C GLN A 8 -1.79 12.06 1.72
N ASP A 9 -0.48 12.02 1.53
CA ASP A 9 0.29 13.10 0.90
C ASP A 9 1.16 12.56 -0.25
N ASN A 10 2.14 13.35 -0.70
CA ASN A 10 3.02 13.00 -1.81
C ASN A 10 3.98 11.82 -1.54
N SER A 11 4.20 11.44 -0.28
CA SER A 11 5.21 10.49 0.16
C SER A 11 4.67 9.42 1.10
N LEU A 12 3.66 9.74 1.92
CA LEU A 12 3.12 8.91 2.97
C LEU A 12 1.61 8.68 2.79
N ILE A 13 1.18 7.45 3.07
CA ILE A 13 -0.23 7.05 3.09
C ILE A 13 -0.49 6.25 4.36
N ALA A 14 -1.56 6.60 5.08
CA ALA A 14 -2.04 5.84 6.23
C ALA A 14 -3.41 5.25 5.92
N ILE A 15 -3.59 3.96 6.18
CA ILE A 15 -4.89 3.30 6.08
C ILE A 15 -5.34 2.74 7.42
N ASN A 16 -6.65 2.56 7.58
CA ASN A 16 -7.21 1.70 8.62
C ASN A 16 -7.22 0.25 8.11
N LYS A 17 -6.21 -0.54 8.50
CA LYS A 17 -6.15 -1.96 8.12
C LYS A 17 -7.20 -2.74 8.92
N PRO A 18 -8.14 -3.44 8.26
CA PRO A 18 -9.04 -4.37 8.96
C PRO A 18 -8.27 -5.58 9.52
N ALA A 19 -8.79 -6.17 10.60
CA ALA A 19 -8.35 -7.48 11.06
C ALA A 19 -8.65 -8.55 10.01
N GLY A 20 -7.84 -9.61 9.97
CA GLY A 20 -7.94 -10.70 8.98
C GLY A 20 -7.18 -10.45 7.68
N VAL A 21 -6.79 -9.21 7.36
CA VAL A 21 -6.07 -8.88 6.12
C VAL A 21 -4.56 -8.93 6.31
N LEU A 22 -3.87 -9.62 5.40
CA LEU A 22 -2.41 -9.66 5.33
C LEU A 22 -1.83 -8.37 4.72
N VAL A 23 -0.65 -7.98 5.18
CA VAL A 23 0.05 -6.78 4.65
C VAL A 23 0.57 -7.03 3.23
N HIS A 24 1.31 -8.12 3.03
CA HIS A 24 1.87 -8.55 1.75
C HIS A 24 1.79 -10.07 1.62
N ARG A 25 2.02 -10.60 0.41
CA ARG A 25 2.01 -12.04 0.14
C ARG A 25 3.08 -12.74 0.99
N SER A 26 2.68 -13.76 1.73
CA SER A 26 3.58 -14.66 2.44
C SER A 26 3.47 -16.07 1.85
N TRP A 27 4.57 -16.81 1.84
CA TRP A 27 4.62 -18.21 1.41
C TRP A 27 3.69 -19.13 2.22
N LEU A 28 3.33 -18.72 3.43
CA LEU A 28 2.50 -19.49 4.36
C LEU A 28 1.02 -19.51 3.98
N ASP A 29 0.52 -18.50 3.25
CA ASP A 29 -0.90 -18.29 3.00
C ASP A 29 -1.23 -18.38 1.50
N LYS A 30 -1.11 -19.58 0.92
CA LYS A 30 -1.33 -19.83 -0.52
C LYS A 30 -2.77 -19.59 -0.99
N HIS A 31 -3.74 -19.61 -0.07
CA HIS A 31 -5.15 -19.42 -0.38
C HIS A 31 -5.63 -17.98 -0.21
N GLU A 32 -4.82 -17.10 0.40
CA GLU A 32 -5.20 -15.71 0.58
C GLU A 32 -5.01 -14.94 -0.72
N THR A 33 -6.00 -14.13 -1.09
CA THR A 33 -5.98 -13.37 -2.36
C THR A 33 -6.08 -11.86 -2.12
N VAL A 34 -6.42 -11.44 -0.90
CA VAL A 34 -6.57 -10.04 -0.52
C VAL A 34 -5.43 -9.60 0.39
N PHE A 35 -4.68 -8.59 -0.06
CA PHE A 35 -3.51 -8.06 0.64
C PHE A 35 -3.56 -6.55 0.68
N ALA A 36 -3.31 -5.93 1.84
CA ALA A 36 -3.41 -4.49 2.03
C ALA A 36 -2.55 -3.71 1.02
N MET A 37 -1.30 -4.13 0.78
CA MET A 37 -0.41 -3.48 -0.18
C MET A 37 -0.94 -3.54 -1.62
N GLN A 38 -1.43 -4.70 -2.06
CA GLN A 38 -1.95 -4.86 -3.42
C GLN A 38 -3.26 -4.09 -3.59
N THR A 39 -4.17 -4.21 -2.62
CA THR A 39 -5.44 -3.49 -2.63
C THR A 39 -5.23 -1.97 -2.63
N LEU A 40 -4.32 -1.46 -1.79
CA LEU A 40 -4.03 -0.02 -1.76
C LEU A 40 -3.41 0.45 -3.07
N ARG A 41 -2.42 -0.27 -3.60
CA ARG A 41 -1.80 0.02 -4.91
C ARG A 41 -2.84 0.12 -6.02
N ASP A 42 -3.74 -0.87 -6.08
CA ASP A 42 -4.76 -0.95 -7.12
C ASP A 42 -5.83 0.15 -6.94
N GLN A 43 -6.15 0.52 -5.69
CA GLN A 43 -7.08 1.61 -5.35
C GLN A 43 -6.55 3.00 -5.75
N ILE A 44 -5.26 3.27 -5.55
CA ILE A 44 -4.67 4.60 -5.83
C ILE A 44 -3.96 4.68 -7.20
N GLY A 45 -3.78 3.55 -7.89
CA GLY A 45 -3.07 3.49 -9.17
C GLY A 45 -1.58 3.86 -9.11
N GLN A 46 -0.94 3.61 -7.96
CA GLN A 46 0.46 3.96 -7.69
C GLN A 46 1.13 2.89 -6.82
N HIS A 47 2.41 2.62 -7.06
CA HIS A 47 3.19 1.72 -6.22
C HIS A 47 3.34 2.27 -4.80
N VAL A 48 3.12 1.39 -3.83
CA VAL A 48 3.26 1.66 -2.40
C VAL A 48 4.10 0.59 -1.73
N PHE A 49 4.77 0.97 -0.64
CA PHE A 49 5.66 0.11 0.14
C PHE A 49 5.27 0.21 1.61
N PRO A 50 4.95 -0.89 2.29
CA PRO A 50 4.63 -0.83 3.72
C PRO A 50 5.86 -0.40 4.52
N ILE A 51 5.70 0.56 5.43
CA ILE A 51 6.77 1.04 6.33
C ILE A 51 6.98 0.08 7.49
N HIS A 52 5.88 -0.47 8.00
CA HIS A 52 5.85 -1.47 9.04
C HIS A 52 4.77 -2.51 8.70
N ARG A 53 4.62 -3.52 9.55
CA ARG A 53 3.55 -4.53 9.40
C ARG A 53 2.67 -4.57 10.64
N LEU A 54 1.44 -4.99 10.42
CA LEU A 54 0.52 -5.47 11.45
C LEU A 54 0.23 -6.94 11.14
N ASP A 55 0.15 -7.78 12.16
CA ASP A 55 -0.18 -9.19 11.96
C ASP A 55 -1.62 -9.37 11.46
N ARG A 56 -1.89 -10.55 10.90
CA ARG A 56 -3.19 -10.88 10.31
C ARG A 56 -4.37 -10.56 11.24
N PRO A 57 -4.41 -11.00 12.52
CA PRO A 57 -5.56 -10.72 13.39
C PRO A 57 -5.62 -9.26 13.86
N THR A 58 -4.58 -8.46 13.65
CA THR A 58 -4.49 -7.09 14.17
C THR A 58 -5.15 -6.10 13.22
N SER A 59 -6.04 -5.25 13.73
CA SER A 59 -6.53 -4.05 13.04
C SER A 59 -5.74 -2.81 13.46
N GLY A 60 -5.83 -1.74 12.66
CA GLY A 60 -5.30 -0.42 13.05
C GLY A 60 -4.55 0.28 11.93
N VAL A 61 -3.85 1.35 12.30
CA VAL A 61 -3.14 2.21 11.36
C VAL A 61 -1.97 1.46 10.74
N LEU A 62 -1.96 1.36 9.42
CA LEU A 62 -0.84 0.82 8.64
C LEU A 62 -0.31 1.90 7.70
N LEU A 63 0.98 2.20 7.81
CA LEU A 63 1.65 3.20 7.01
C LEU A 63 2.32 2.60 5.76
N PHE A 64 2.25 3.35 4.67
CA PHE A 64 2.92 3.08 3.41
C PHE A 64 3.68 4.32 2.93
N CYS A 65 4.86 4.09 2.35
CA CYS A 65 5.50 5.08 1.48
C CYS A 65 5.00 4.91 0.04
N SER A 66 4.87 6.01 -0.71
CA SER A 66 4.60 5.99 -2.14
C SER A 66 5.80 6.52 -2.92
N GLN A 67 6.14 5.89 -4.05
CA GLN A 67 7.12 6.49 -4.98
C GLN A 67 6.42 7.56 -5.77
N GLN A 68 6.84 8.82 -5.61
CA GLN A 68 6.30 9.94 -6.39
C GLN A 68 6.32 9.57 -7.89
N ARG A 69 5.19 9.75 -8.58
CA ARG A 69 5.12 9.58 -10.04
C ARG A 69 5.92 10.70 -10.68
N ASN A 70 7.23 10.55 -10.77
CA ASN A 70 8.11 11.43 -11.53
C ASN A 70 7.77 11.27 -13.03
N ARG A 71 7.19 12.29 -13.66
CA ARG A 71 6.96 12.40 -15.11
C ARG A 71 7.37 13.81 -15.57
N PRO A 72 8.03 14.01 -16.73
CA PRO A 72 8.87 13.12 -17.53
C PRO A 72 10.31 13.66 -17.71
N ASN A 73 11.20 12.78 -18.16
CA ASN A 73 12.57 13.08 -18.59
C ASN A 73 12.54 13.68 -20.02
N ASN A 74 12.21 14.96 -20.18
CA ASN A 74 12.16 15.66 -21.49
C ASN A 74 13.03 16.92 -21.53
N GLU A 75 14.30 16.85 -21.13
CA GLU A 75 15.29 17.93 -21.40
C GLU A 75 16.70 17.35 -21.60
N ARG A 76 16.90 16.53 -22.64
CA ARG A 76 18.24 16.25 -23.19
C ARG A 76 18.17 16.05 -24.71
N ALA A 77 18.04 17.17 -25.42
CA ALA A 77 18.60 17.39 -26.76
C ALA A 77 18.36 18.86 -27.11
N VAL A 78 19.20 19.74 -26.56
CA VAL A 78 19.62 20.97 -27.24
C VAL A 78 20.89 20.63 -28.00
#